data_AF-A0A545S8Y3-F1
#
_entry.id   AF-A0A545S8Y3-F1
#
_cell.length_a   1.000
_cell.length_b   1.000
_cell.length_c   1.000
_cell.angle_alpha   90.00
_cell.angle_beta   90.00
_cell.angle_gamma   90.00
#
_symmetry.space_group_name_H-M   'P 1'
#
loop_
_entity.id
_entity.type
_entity.pdbx_description
1 polymer ?
#
loop_
_entity_poly.entity_id
_entity_poly.type
_entity_poly.pdbx_seq_one_letter_code
_entity_poly.pdbx_strand_id
1 'polypeptide(L)'
;MTIRSLFDPSKDIYRTIEKVITYGASTDARLKAEISEYVVTESIEEQFRKLLDHMQLAMESGGENEVGVWVSGFYGSGKSSFTKYLGLAFDDQRTIDGTPFIKYLQDRLHKPQTKALLSTVAQRFPAAVVMLDLASEMLAGATMEDVSTVLYFKVLQWAGYSRNLKVAAFERMVEKDGRTPELHERIAQALPGATWARVQNNPLAIDGLIPKIAHEMYPALFPEAKSFSSSTEGFFQFEDQRVQEMIDIVREKSGKQNIIFIVDEVGQYVASRDNLILNLDGLAKNIKSLGDGKAWIISTAQQTLTEDDPHAALNSGKLYKLKDRFPIQIDLKTSDIKEICYRRLLGKSPAGETELGKLFEAHGQALRHNTKLQDA
;
A
#
# COMPACT_ATOMS: atom_id res chain seq x y z
N MET A 1 43.50 14.84 -2.59
CA MET A 1 42.31 13.98 -2.37
C MET A 1 41.29 14.33 -3.44
N THR A 2 40.61 13.35 -4.05
CA THR A 2 39.54 13.66 -5.01
C THR A 2 38.22 13.83 -4.25
N ILE A 3 37.31 14.66 -4.73
CA ILE A 3 35.98 14.82 -4.11
C ILE A 3 35.27 13.46 -4.01
N ARG A 4 35.46 12.59 -5.03
CA ARG A 4 34.90 11.23 -5.06
C ARG A 4 35.31 10.39 -3.85
N SER A 5 36.57 10.46 -3.40
CA SER A 5 37.05 9.63 -2.27
C SER A 5 36.50 10.06 -0.91
N LEU A 6 35.80 11.20 -0.82
CA LEU A 6 35.15 11.65 0.40
C LEU A 6 33.85 10.90 0.70
N PHE A 7 33.18 10.36 -0.31
CA PHE A 7 31.89 9.70 -0.17
C PHE A 7 32.04 8.28 0.36
N ASP A 8 30.98 7.78 1.02
CA ASP A 8 30.90 6.40 1.51
C ASP A 8 31.09 5.41 0.35
N PRO A 9 32.12 4.54 0.37
CA PRO A 9 32.41 3.61 -0.72
C PRO A 9 31.33 2.54 -0.90
N SER A 10 30.48 2.29 0.11
CA SER A 10 29.32 1.39 -0.02
C SER A 10 28.18 2.03 -0.83
N LYS A 11 28.23 3.35 -1.04
CA LYS A 11 27.25 4.15 -1.76
C LYS A 11 27.89 4.75 -3.00
N ASP A 12 27.98 3.96 -4.07
CA ASP A 12 28.49 4.45 -5.35
C ASP A 12 27.73 5.72 -5.77
N ILE A 13 28.47 6.78 -6.06
CA ILE A 13 27.90 8.08 -6.47
C ILE A 13 27.26 8.02 -7.87
N TYR A 14 27.58 6.98 -8.65
CA TYR A 14 26.99 6.73 -9.97
C TYR A 14 25.81 5.76 -9.93
N ARG A 15 25.42 5.26 -8.74
CA ARG A 15 24.30 4.31 -8.62
C ARG A 15 22.98 4.95 -9.03
N THR A 16 22.08 4.13 -9.57
CA THR A 16 20.71 4.55 -9.86
C THR A 16 19.94 4.78 -8.57
N ILE A 17 19.24 5.90 -8.49
CA ILE A 17 18.39 6.25 -7.36
C ILE A 17 16.95 6.21 -7.82
N GLU A 18 16.20 5.24 -7.27
CA GLU A 18 14.76 5.17 -7.46
C GLU A 18 14.11 6.43 -6.87
N LYS A 19 13.43 7.17 -7.75
CA LYS A 19 12.77 8.43 -7.43
C LYS A 19 11.33 8.22 -6.95
N VAL A 20 10.67 7.15 -7.42
CA VAL A 20 9.25 6.89 -7.18
C VAL A 20 9.10 5.48 -6.62
N ILE A 21 8.34 5.36 -5.53
CA ILE A 21 7.98 4.10 -4.91
C ILE A 21 6.74 3.57 -5.62
N THR A 22 6.81 2.34 -6.13
CA THR A 22 5.65 1.67 -6.73
C THR A 22 5.19 0.52 -5.86
N TYR A 23 3.88 0.32 -5.78
CA TYR A 23 3.27 -0.80 -5.04
C TYR A 23 3.03 -2.06 -5.88
N GLY A 24 3.29 -1.98 -7.20
CA GLY A 24 3.21 -3.12 -8.11
C GLY A 24 4.33 -4.15 -7.92
N ALA A 25 4.27 -5.25 -8.68
CA ALA A 25 5.29 -6.30 -8.69
C ALA A 25 6.67 -5.70 -9.00
N SER A 26 7.52 -5.63 -7.97
CA SER A 26 8.90 -5.20 -8.07
C SER A 26 9.79 -6.43 -8.05
N THR A 27 10.83 -6.47 -8.88
CA THR A 27 11.82 -7.54 -8.79
C THR A 27 12.49 -7.48 -7.42
N ASP A 28 12.90 -8.63 -6.88
CA ASP A 28 13.56 -8.67 -5.56
C ASP A 28 14.82 -7.80 -5.53
N ALA A 29 15.58 -7.74 -6.64
CA ALA A 29 16.71 -6.84 -6.79
C ALA A 29 16.33 -5.35 -6.64
N ARG A 30 15.22 -4.94 -7.25
CA ARG A 30 14.73 -3.56 -7.15
C ARG A 30 14.22 -3.26 -5.75
N LEU A 31 13.44 -4.15 -5.14
CA LEU A 31 12.98 -3.96 -3.76
C LEU A 31 14.14 -3.91 -2.76
N LYS A 32 15.17 -4.75 -2.95
CA LYS A 32 16.40 -4.72 -2.16
C LYS A 32 17.10 -3.37 -2.24
N ALA A 33 17.26 -2.84 -3.46
CA ALA A 33 17.82 -1.52 -3.67
C ALA A 33 16.97 -0.43 -2.97
N GLU A 34 15.65 -0.50 -3.13
CA GLU A 34 14.68 0.44 -2.54
C GLU A 34 14.80 0.51 -1.01
N ILE A 35 14.70 -0.63 -0.31
CA ILE A 35 14.81 -0.67 1.16
C ILE A 35 16.23 -0.35 1.61
N SER A 36 17.25 -0.67 0.81
CA SER A 36 18.64 -0.35 1.15
C SER A 36 18.95 1.14 1.16
N GLU A 37 18.17 1.91 0.40
CA GLU A 37 18.26 3.36 0.31
C GLU A 37 17.30 4.08 1.26
N TYR A 38 16.45 3.34 1.99
CA TYR A 38 15.53 3.92 2.95
C TYR A 38 16.28 4.45 4.16
N VAL A 39 16.10 5.74 4.43
CA VAL A 39 16.67 6.41 5.61
C VAL A 39 15.54 6.65 6.60
N VAL A 40 15.65 6.03 7.75
CA VAL A 40 14.77 6.30 8.89
C VAL A 40 15.43 7.37 9.75
N THR A 41 14.81 8.55 9.85
CA THR A 41 15.22 9.58 10.83
C THR A 41 14.66 9.21 12.20
N GLU A 42 15.11 9.88 13.26
CA GLU A 42 14.54 9.66 14.60
C GLU A 42 13.03 9.96 14.64
N SER A 43 12.59 10.99 13.91
CA SER A 43 11.18 11.36 13.78
C SER A 43 10.36 10.24 13.13
N ILE A 44 10.85 9.68 12.02
CA ILE A 44 10.19 8.56 11.32
C ILE A 44 10.12 7.31 12.20
N GLU A 45 11.20 7.01 12.93
CA GLU A 45 11.22 5.86 13.82
C GLU A 45 10.20 5.99 14.95
N GLU A 46 10.05 7.20 15.51
CA GLU A 46 9.03 7.48 16.52
C GLU A 46 7.60 7.31 15.96
N GLN A 47 7.37 7.66 14.69
CA GLN A 47 6.09 7.38 14.02
C GLN A 47 5.84 5.88 13.85
N PHE A 48 6.86 5.09 13.48
CA PHE A 48 6.74 3.63 13.44
C PHE A 48 6.37 3.08 14.83
N ARG A 49 7.08 3.51 15.88
CA ARG A 49 6.83 3.08 17.26
C ARG A 49 5.39 3.36 17.69
N LYS A 50 4.94 4.62 17.51
CA LYS A 50 3.58 5.04 17.84
C LYS A 50 2.53 4.19 17.12
N LEU A 51 2.71 3.97 15.82
CA LEU A 51 1.77 3.16 15.05
C LEU A 51 1.74 1.71 15.54
N LEU A 52 2.90 1.11 15.79
CA LEU A 52 2.99 -0.26 16.31
C LEU A 52 2.35 -0.41 17.69
N ASP A 53 2.50 0.58 18.58
CA ASP A 53 1.84 0.60 19.90
C ASP A 53 0.29 0.57 19.75
N HIS A 54 -0.26 1.40 18.84
CA HIS A 54 -1.69 1.38 18.53
C HIS A 54 -2.14 0.04 17.92
N MET A 55 -1.37 -0.50 16.97
CA MET A 55 -1.66 -1.78 16.34
C MET A 55 -1.69 -2.92 17.35
N GLN A 56 -0.70 -2.97 18.25
CA GLN A 56 -0.66 -3.98 19.30
C GLN A 56 -1.92 -3.94 20.17
N LEU A 57 -2.26 -2.76 20.70
CA LEU A 57 -3.39 -2.60 21.61
C LEU A 57 -4.71 -3.04 20.95
N ALA A 58 -4.94 -2.59 19.72
CA ALA A 58 -6.20 -2.81 19.02
C ALA A 58 -6.35 -4.25 18.50
N MET A 59 -5.27 -4.86 18.03
CA MET A 59 -5.26 -6.26 17.60
C MET A 59 -5.32 -7.25 18.77
N GLU A 60 -4.79 -6.90 19.95
CA GLU A 60 -4.95 -7.70 21.18
C GLU A 60 -6.38 -7.64 21.74
N SER A 61 -6.99 -6.44 21.77
CA SER A 61 -8.27 -6.23 22.46
C SER A 61 -9.51 -6.58 21.61
N GLY A 62 -9.42 -6.49 20.28
CA GLY A 62 -10.58 -6.62 19.38
C GLY A 62 -11.63 -5.51 19.58
N GLY A 63 -12.76 -5.58 18.87
CA GLY A 63 -13.85 -4.61 18.93
C GLY A 63 -13.65 -3.38 18.05
N GLU A 64 -14.45 -2.33 18.28
CA GLU A 64 -14.43 -1.06 17.52
C GLU A 64 -13.25 -0.14 17.89
N ASN A 65 -12.04 -0.69 18.02
CA ASN A 65 -10.84 0.10 18.23
C ASN A 65 -10.54 1.00 17.03
N GLU A 66 -9.69 1.99 17.24
CA GLU A 66 -9.22 2.88 16.19
C GLU A 66 -8.27 2.14 15.23
N VAL A 67 -8.72 1.93 13.99
CA VAL A 67 -7.98 1.18 12.93
C VAL A 67 -7.66 2.01 11.67
N GLY A 68 -8.10 3.27 11.65
CA GLY A 68 -7.85 4.20 10.57
C GLY A 68 -6.59 5.02 10.83
N VAL A 69 -5.61 4.93 9.93
CA VAL A 69 -4.33 5.64 10.00
C VAL A 69 -4.21 6.66 8.87
N TRP A 70 -3.92 7.91 9.22
CA TRP A 70 -3.66 8.99 8.26
C TRP A 70 -2.17 9.32 8.26
N VAL A 71 -1.49 9.03 7.15
CA VAL A 71 -0.07 9.33 6.97
C VAL A 71 0.07 10.61 6.17
N SER A 72 0.48 11.67 6.86
CA SER A 72 0.61 13.02 6.32
C SER A 72 2.08 13.42 6.12
N GLY A 73 2.34 14.30 5.17
CA GLY A 73 3.66 14.88 4.94
C GLY A 73 3.83 15.47 3.54
N PHE A 74 4.88 16.28 3.36
CA PHE A 74 5.20 16.89 2.06
C PHE A 74 5.64 15.86 1.01
N TYR A 75 5.68 16.29 -0.26
CA TYR A 75 6.26 15.47 -1.31
C TYR A 75 7.72 15.12 -0.97
N GLY A 76 8.10 13.86 -1.15
CA GLY A 76 9.46 13.38 -0.82
C GLY A 76 9.73 13.10 0.66
N SER A 77 8.77 13.29 1.57
CA SER A 77 8.93 12.95 2.99
C SER A 77 8.96 11.44 3.30
N GLY A 78 8.67 10.60 2.31
CA GLY A 78 8.73 9.15 2.43
C GLY A 78 7.42 8.46 2.84
N LYS A 79 6.26 9.11 2.66
CA LYS A 79 4.92 8.53 2.99
C LYS A 79 4.71 7.15 2.39
N SER A 80 4.86 7.02 1.06
CA SER A 80 4.66 5.75 0.35
C SER A 80 5.68 4.69 0.77
N SER A 81 6.94 5.08 1.04
CA SER A 81 7.95 4.16 1.59
C SER A 81 7.56 3.68 2.99
N PHE A 82 7.11 4.59 3.86
CA PHE A 82 6.72 4.28 5.24
C PHE A 82 5.62 3.22 5.27
N THR A 83 4.52 3.44 4.52
CA THR A 83 3.38 2.52 4.48
C THR A 83 3.71 1.22 3.75
N LYS A 84 4.38 1.30 2.59
CA LYS A 84 4.81 0.10 1.84
C LYS A 84 5.68 -0.81 2.70
N TYR A 85 6.73 -0.27 3.32
CA TYR A 85 7.66 -1.10 4.09
C TYR A 85 7.05 -1.63 5.38
N LEU A 86 6.18 -0.85 6.03
CA LEU A 86 5.36 -1.38 7.12
C LEU A 86 4.54 -2.58 6.64
N GLY A 87 3.77 -2.44 5.56
CA GLY A 87 2.96 -3.52 5.03
C GLY A 87 3.80 -4.75 4.66
N LEU A 88 4.90 -4.57 3.94
CA LEU A 88 5.79 -5.69 3.59
C LEU A 88 6.44 -6.36 4.82
N ALA A 89 6.60 -5.64 5.94
CA ALA A 89 7.09 -6.24 7.18
C ALA A 89 6.06 -7.12 7.89
N PHE A 90 4.76 -6.89 7.66
CA PHE A 90 3.67 -7.72 8.17
C PHE A 90 3.29 -8.89 7.24
N ASP A 91 3.76 -8.85 5.99
CA ASP A 91 3.64 -9.97 5.06
C ASP A 91 4.75 -11.00 5.30
N ASP A 92 4.42 -12.04 6.09
CA ASP A 92 5.32 -13.14 6.43
C ASP A 92 5.80 -13.98 5.23
N GLN A 93 5.18 -13.86 4.05
CA GLN A 93 5.63 -14.52 2.82
C GLN A 93 6.64 -13.67 2.04
N ARG A 94 6.78 -12.37 2.35
CA ARG A 94 7.67 -11.51 1.59
C ARG A 94 9.12 -11.71 2.01
N THR A 95 9.91 -12.28 1.11
CA THR A 95 11.37 -12.40 1.24
C THR A 95 12.11 -11.62 0.15
N ILE A 96 13.36 -11.26 0.42
CA ILE A 96 14.35 -10.81 -0.56
C ILE A 96 15.57 -11.72 -0.38
N ASP A 97 16.02 -12.40 -1.42
CA ASP A 97 17.14 -13.36 -1.37
C ASP A 97 17.00 -14.38 -0.22
N GLY A 98 15.76 -14.86 0.02
CA GLY A 98 15.44 -15.80 1.10
C GLY A 98 15.39 -15.21 2.52
N THR A 99 15.72 -13.92 2.69
CA THR A 99 15.63 -13.23 3.99
C THR A 99 14.26 -12.53 4.12
N PRO A 100 13.51 -12.71 5.23
CA PRO A 100 12.23 -12.03 5.44
C PRO A 100 12.35 -10.50 5.39
N PHE A 101 11.41 -9.84 4.71
CA PHE A 101 11.45 -8.39 4.48
C PHE A 101 11.56 -7.59 5.78
N ILE A 102 10.87 -8.04 6.84
CA ILE A 102 10.93 -7.42 8.17
C ILE A 102 12.37 -7.22 8.68
N LYS A 103 13.32 -8.12 8.34
CA LYS A 103 14.73 -7.98 8.73
C LYS A 103 15.38 -6.77 8.07
N TYR A 104 15.11 -6.55 6.78
CA TYR A 104 15.60 -5.37 6.07
C TYR A 104 15.05 -4.08 6.65
N LEU A 105 13.78 -4.04 7.06
CA LEU A 105 13.22 -2.86 7.74
C LEU A 105 13.84 -2.66 9.13
N GLN A 106 14.02 -3.74 9.91
CA GLN A 106 14.68 -3.68 11.22
C GLN A 106 16.10 -3.11 11.15
N ASP A 107 16.84 -3.42 10.09
CA ASP A 107 18.19 -2.88 9.88
C ASP A 107 18.20 -1.37 9.62
N ARG A 108 17.06 -0.79 9.21
CA ARG A 108 16.90 0.66 9.00
C ARG A 108 16.54 1.40 10.28
N LEU A 109 15.94 0.72 11.26
CA LEU A 109 15.59 1.29 12.57
C LEU A 109 16.86 1.41 13.44
N HIS A 110 16.89 2.38 14.35
CA HIS A 110 18.05 2.62 15.23
C HIS A 110 17.83 2.08 16.64
N LYS A 111 16.63 2.25 17.21
CA LYS A 111 16.33 1.92 18.61
C LYS A 111 15.98 0.43 18.75
N PRO A 112 16.67 -0.33 19.64
CA PRO A 112 16.38 -1.74 19.87
C PRO A 112 14.91 -2.01 20.26
N GLN A 113 14.30 -1.09 21.00
CA GLN A 113 12.90 -1.20 21.43
C GLN A 113 11.94 -1.21 20.24
N THR A 114 12.12 -0.30 19.26
CA THR A 114 11.28 -0.26 18.06
C THR A 114 11.43 -1.52 17.22
N LYS A 115 12.67 -2.04 17.08
CA LYS A 115 12.93 -3.30 16.37
C LYS A 115 12.21 -4.47 17.01
N ALA A 116 12.29 -4.58 18.34
CA ALA A 116 11.65 -5.64 19.10
C ALA A 116 10.12 -5.54 19.03
N LEU A 117 9.57 -4.32 19.10
CA LEU A 117 8.14 -4.08 18.96
C LEU A 117 7.65 -4.49 17.56
N LEU A 118 8.33 -4.07 16.49
CA LEU A 118 8.00 -4.47 15.11
C LEU A 118 7.95 -5.99 14.96
N SER A 119 8.97 -6.71 15.47
CA SER A 119 8.94 -8.18 15.46
C SER A 119 7.78 -8.75 16.26
N THR A 120 7.53 -8.24 17.46
CA THR A 120 6.51 -8.76 18.36
C THR A 120 5.12 -8.63 17.73
N VAL A 121 4.80 -7.43 17.21
CA VAL A 121 3.49 -7.16 16.61
C VAL A 121 3.31 -7.97 15.32
N ALA A 122 4.29 -7.95 14.41
CA ALA A 122 4.17 -8.69 13.15
C ALA A 122 4.09 -10.22 13.35
N GLN A 123 4.78 -10.78 14.35
CA GLN A 123 4.74 -12.21 14.65
C GLN A 123 3.46 -12.64 15.39
N ARG A 124 2.97 -11.82 16.33
CA ARG A 124 1.72 -12.11 17.05
C ARG A 124 0.49 -11.92 16.17
N PHE A 125 0.55 -10.96 15.26
CA PHE A 125 -0.56 -10.57 14.38
C PHE A 125 -0.13 -10.62 12.92
N PRO A 126 0.15 -11.83 12.37
CA PRO A 126 0.42 -11.95 10.95
C PRO A 126 -0.80 -11.45 10.18
N ALA A 127 -0.54 -10.63 9.15
CA ALA A 127 -1.59 -9.98 8.39
C ALA A 127 -1.50 -10.31 6.90
N ALA A 128 -2.66 -10.31 6.24
CA ALA A 128 -2.73 -10.19 4.80
C ALA A 128 -2.64 -8.72 4.42
N VAL A 129 -1.81 -8.40 3.44
CA VAL A 129 -1.50 -7.00 3.10
C VAL A 129 -1.93 -6.73 1.67
N VAL A 130 -2.87 -5.80 1.52
CA VAL A 130 -3.40 -5.38 0.22
C VAL A 130 -3.02 -3.92 0.02
N MET A 131 -2.23 -3.66 -1.01
CA MET A 131 -1.72 -2.32 -1.31
C MET A 131 -2.34 -1.79 -2.60
N LEU A 132 -2.83 -0.56 -2.52
CA LEU A 132 -3.45 0.17 -3.61
C LEU A 132 -2.75 1.52 -3.78
N ASP A 133 -2.31 1.82 -4.99
CA ASP A 133 -1.81 3.14 -5.38
C ASP A 133 -2.86 3.80 -6.27
N LEU A 134 -3.62 4.74 -5.70
CA LEU A 134 -4.72 5.39 -6.42
C LEU A 134 -4.22 6.26 -7.58
N ALA A 135 -3.04 6.88 -7.47
CA ALA A 135 -2.48 7.70 -8.54
C ALA A 135 -2.17 6.84 -9.77
N SER A 136 -1.63 5.63 -9.56
CA SER A 136 -1.41 4.66 -10.64
C SER A 136 -2.71 4.17 -11.28
N GLU A 137 -3.76 3.90 -10.49
CA GLU A 137 -5.05 3.46 -11.03
C GLU A 137 -5.79 4.58 -11.79
N MET A 138 -5.63 5.85 -11.39
CA MET A 138 -6.13 6.99 -12.17
C MET A 138 -5.52 7.00 -13.58
N LEU A 139 -4.21 6.80 -13.70
CA LEU A 139 -3.53 6.76 -14.99
C LEU A 139 -3.97 5.57 -15.85
N ALA A 140 -4.42 4.48 -15.22
CA ALA A 140 -4.98 3.30 -15.88
C ALA A 140 -6.46 3.44 -16.30
N GLY A 141 -7.10 4.58 -16.02
CA GLY A 141 -8.46 4.89 -16.46
C GLY A 141 -9.53 4.84 -15.37
N ALA A 142 -9.19 4.58 -14.10
CA ALA A 142 -10.13 4.54 -12.98
C ALA A 142 -10.50 5.94 -12.43
N THR A 143 -10.36 7.01 -13.22
CA THR A 143 -10.36 8.40 -12.74
C THR A 143 -11.66 8.88 -12.08
N MET A 144 -12.77 8.16 -12.23
CA MET A 144 -14.08 8.52 -11.66
C MET A 144 -14.68 7.44 -10.75
N GLU A 145 -13.95 6.36 -10.50
CA GLU A 145 -14.44 5.27 -9.66
C GLU A 145 -14.35 5.61 -8.17
N ASP A 146 -15.30 5.09 -7.40
CA ASP A 146 -15.28 5.14 -5.94
C ASP A 146 -14.02 4.46 -5.38
N VAL A 147 -13.43 5.01 -4.31
CA VAL A 147 -12.21 4.44 -3.69
C VAL A 147 -12.44 2.99 -3.26
N SER A 148 -13.63 2.69 -2.71
CA SER A 148 -13.98 1.33 -2.32
C SER A 148 -14.15 0.39 -3.49
N THR A 149 -14.64 0.86 -4.65
CA THR A 149 -14.71 0.07 -5.89
C THR A 149 -13.30 -0.28 -6.38
N VAL A 150 -12.40 0.71 -6.43
CA VAL A 150 -11.00 0.47 -6.85
C VAL A 150 -10.31 -0.50 -5.90
N LEU A 151 -10.50 -0.35 -4.58
CA LEU A 151 -9.96 -1.28 -3.58
C LEU A 151 -10.55 -2.68 -3.73
N TYR A 152 -11.84 -2.81 -4.02
CA TYR A 152 -12.49 -4.09 -4.26
C TYR A 152 -11.85 -4.83 -5.45
N PHE A 153 -11.68 -4.14 -6.58
CA PHE A 153 -10.96 -4.72 -7.73
C PHE A 153 -9.52 -5.09 -7.37
N LYS A 154 -8.86 -4.30 -6.52
CA LYS A 154 -7.51 -4.61 -6.05
C LYS A 154 -7.47 -5.87 -5.20
N VAL A 155 -8.46 -6.07 -4.34
CA VAL A 155 -8.62 -7.30 -3.53
C VAL A 155 -8.85 -8.52 -4.43
N LEU A 156 -9.72 -8.42 -5.45
CA LEU A 156 -9.92 -9.48 -6.43
C LEU A 156 -8.62 -9.82 -7.16
N GLN A 157 -7.89 -8.82 -7.64
CA GLN A 157 -6.60 -9.00 -8.30
C GLN A 157 -5.59 -9.66 -7.36
N TRP A 158 -5.50 -9.19 -6.11
CA TRP A 158 -4.60 -9.74 -5.10
C TRP A 158 -4.91 -11.20 -4.79
N ALA A 159 -6.20 -11.58 -4.77
CA ALA A 159 -6.64 -12.95 -4.56
C ALA A 159 -6.53 -13.84 -5.83
N GLY A 160 -6.17 -13.27 -6.99
CA GLY A 160 -6.03 -13.98 -8.25
C GLY A 160 -7.32 -14.17 -9.04
N TYR A 161 -8.41 -13.53 -8.63
CA TYR A 161 -9.71 -13.58 -9.30
C TYR A 161 -9.77 -12.69 -10.55
N SER A 162 -10.81 -12.90 -11.32
CA SER A 162 -11.18 -12.14 -12.51
C SER A 162 -11.54 -10.69 -12.17
N ARG A 163 -11.30 -9.81 -13.14
CA ARG A 163 -11.66 -8.38 -13.07
C ARG A 163 -13.16 -8.16 -13.27
N ASN A 164 -13.84 -9.07 -13.95
CA ASN A 164 -15.30 -9.03 -14.05
C ASN A 164 -15.92 -9.56 -12.74
N LEU A 165 -16.74 -8.73 -12.08
CA LEU A 165 -17.31 -9.03 -10.75
C LEU A 165 -18.11 -10.33 -10.71
N LYS A 166 -18.92 -10.61 -11.73
CA LYS A 166 -19.74 -11.83 -11.77
C LYS A 166 -18.93 -13.07 -12.09
N VAL A 167 -17.89 -12.94 -12.90
CA VAL A 167 -16.92 -14.02 -13.12
C VAL A 167 -16.14 -14.31 -11.84
N ALA A 168 -15.71 -13.27 -11.12
CA ALA A 168 -15.06 -13.43 -9.82
C ALA A 168 -15.96 -14.11 -8.78
N ALA A 169 -17.24 -13.74 -8.72
CA ALA A 169 -18.21 -14.40 -7.86
C ALA A 169 -18.39 -15.88 -8.22
N PHE A 170 -18.40 -16.21 -9.51
CA PHE A 170 -18.44 -17.58 -10.00
C PHE A 170 -17.16 -18.36 -9.63
N GLU A 171 -15.98 -17.78 -9.83
CA GLU A 171 -14.70 -18.40 -9.44
C GLU A 171 -14.65 -18.74 -7.96
N ARG A 172 -15.08 -17.79 -7.11
CA ARG A 172 -15.14 -18.00 -5.66
C ARG A 172 -16.10 -19.11 -5.28
N MET A 173 -17.26 -19.19 -5.93
CA MET A 173 -18.22 -20.26 -5.70
C MET A 173 -17.62 -21.62 -6.06
N VAL A 174 -16.96 -21.71 -7.24
CA VAL A 174 -16.24 -22.90 -7.69
C VAL A 174 -15.13 -23.30 -6.71
N GLU A 175 -14.34 -22.34 -6.23
CA GLU A 175 -13.26 -22.58 -5.27
C GLU A 175 -13.81 -23.08 -3.93
N LYS A 176 -14.87 -22.46 -3.41
CA LYS A 176 -15.53 -22.85 -2.16
C LYS A 176 -16.13 -24.26 -2.20
N ASP A 177 -16.64 -24.67 -3.36
CA ASP A 177 -17.18 -26.02 -3.56
C ASP A 177 -16.10 -27.07 -3.87
N GLY A 178 -14.82 -26.68 -3.96
CA GLY A 178 -13.71 -27.58 -4.30
C GLY A 178 -13.71 -28.04 -5.76
N ARG A 179 -14.40 -27.31 -6.65
CA ARG A 179 -14.63 -27.69 -8.06
C ARG A 179 -13.68 -27.01 -9.04
N THR A 180 -12.65 -26.33 -8.56
CA THR A 180 -11.62 -25.69 -9.40
C THR A 180 -10.98 -26.65 -10.42
N PRO A 181 -10.66 -27.92 -10.10
CA PRO A 181 -10.15 -28.87 -11.09
C PRO A 181 -11.14 -29.12 -12.24
N GLU A 182 -12.44 -29.21 -11.93
CA GLU A 182 -13.50 -29.42 -12.91
C GLU A 182 -13.65 -28.20 -13.85
N LEU A 183 -13.54 -26.99 -13.31
CA LEU A 183 -13.51 -25.76 -14.10
C LEU A 183 -12.33 -25.75 -15.09
N HIS A 184 -11.13 -26.09 -14.61
CA HIS A 184 -9.94 -26.16 -15.46
C HIS A 184 -10.08 -27.20 -16.57
N GLU A 185 -10.62 -28.37 -16.25
CA GLU A 185 -10.87 -29.43 -17.23
C GLU A 185 -11.87 -28.98 -18.32
N ARG A 186 -13.00 -28.39 -17.93
CA ARG A 186 -13.99 -27.88 -18.90
C ARG A 186 -13.41 -26.81 -19.82
N ILE A 187 -12.56 -25.93 -19.30
CA ILE A 187 -11.87 -24.92 -20.10
C ILE A 187 -10.92 -25.55 -21.10
N ALA A 188 -10.14 -26.55 -20.67
CA ALA A 188 -9.22 -27.25 -21.56
C ALA A 188 -9.96 -28.03 -22.67
N GLN A 189 -11.13 -28.60 -22.36
CA GLN A 189 -11.98 -29.28 -23.34
C GLN A 189 -12.62 -28.29 -24.34
N ALA A 190 -13.17 -27.18 -23.85
CA ALA A 190 -13.84 -26.20 -24.70
C ALA A 190 -12.87 -25.37 -25.55
N LEU A 191 -11.66 -25.12 -25.04
CA LEU A 191 -10.61 -24.38 -25.74
C LEU A 191 -9.26 -25.09 -25.54
N PRO A 192 -8.92 -26.08 -26.40
CA PRO A 192 -7.67 -26.83 -26.30
C PRO A 192 -6.43 -25.93 -26.20
N GLY A 193 -5.59 -26.21 -25.21
CA GLY A 193 -4.37 -25.42 -24.93
C GLY A 193 -4.61 -24.11 -24.17
N ALA A 194 -5.85 -23.81 -23.75
CA ALA A 194 -6.14 -22.70 -22.85
C ALA A 194 -6.02 -23.10 -21.38
N THR A 195 -5.52 -22.17 -20.56
CA THR A 195 -5.63 -22.23 -19.11
C THR A 195 -6.72 -21.28 -18.63
N TRP A 196 -7.28 -21.53 -17.44
CA TRP A 196 -8.23 -20.60 -16.82
C TRP A 196 -7.67 -19.17 -16.74
N ALA A 197 -6.42 -19.02 -16.28
CA ALA A 197 -5.73 -17.73 -16.20
C ALA A 197 -5.71 -16.94 -17.53
N ARG A 198 -5.66 -17.62 -18.69
CA ARG A 198 -5.73 -16.98 -20.02
C ARG A 198 -7.14 -16.50 -20.37
N VAL A 199 -8.16 -17.18 -19.85
CA VAL A 199 -9.56 -17.05 -20.26
C VAL A 199 -10.33 -16.12 -19.31
N GLN A 200 -10.02 -16.15 -18.01
CA GLN A 200 -10.81 -15.53 -16.95
C GLN A 200 -11.02 -14.01 -17.12
N ASN A 201 -10.07 -13.34 -17.77
CA ASN A 201 -10.13 -11.90 -18.07
C ASN A 201 -10.27 -11.57 -19.57
N ASN A 202 -10.56 -12.57 -20.42
CA ASN A 202 -10.74 -12.36 -21.86
C ASN A 202 -12.19 -11.96 -22.16
N PRO A 203 -12.47 -10.75 -22.69
CA PRO A 203 -13.84 -10.27 -22.90
C PRO A 203 -14.71 -11.21 -23.75
N LEU A 204 -14.14 -11.80 -24.82
CA LEU A 204 -14.87 -12.71 -25.70
C LEU A 204 -15.22 -14.03 -25.01
N ALA A 205 -14.35 -14.51 -24.12
CA ALA A 205 -14.63 -15.71 -23.35
C ALA A 205 -15.64 -15.45 -22.23
N ILE A 206 -15.60 -14.27 -21.62
CA ILE A 206 -16.53 -13.86 -20.56
C ILE A 206 -17.98 -13.91 -21.07
N ASP A 207 -18.23 -13.43 -22.28
CA ASP A 207 -19.58 -13.43 -22.85
C ASP A 207 -19.95 -14.71 -23.60
N GLY A 208 -18.96 -15.39 -24.20
CA GLY A 208 -19.21 -16.54 -25.08
C GLY A 208 -19.09 -17.92 -24.41
N LEU A 209 -18.18 -18.07 -23.46
CA LEU A 209 -17.76 -19.38 -22.92
C LEU A 209 -18.16 -19.56 -21.45
N ILE A 210 -17.88 -18.59 -20.60
CA ILE A 210 -18.17 -18.67 -19.15
C ILE A 210 -19.65 -18.96 -18.86
N PRO A 211 -20.64 -18.38 -19.57
CA PRO A 211 -22.04 -18.66 -19.30
C PRO A 211 -22.42 -20.13 -19.54
N LYS A 212 -21.81 -20.77 -20.56
CA LYS A 212 -22.00 -22.20 -20.87
C LYS A 212 -21.41 -23.07 -19.78
N ILE A 213 -20.18 -22.79 -19.39
CA ILE A 213 -19.51 -23.51 -18.31
C ILE A 213 -20.30 -23.36 -17.01
N ALA A 214 -20.72 -22.15 -16.65
CA ALA A 214 -21.52 -21.90 -15.44
C ALA A 214 -22.80 -22.74 -15.42
N HIS A 215 -23.53 -22.82 -16.54
CA HIS A 215 -24.69 -23.70 -16.70
C HIS A 215 -24.35 -25.19 -16.50
N GLU A 216 -23.28 -25.68 -17.13
CA GLU A 216 -22.86 -27.07 -17.01
C GLU A 216 -22.40 -27.43 -15.58
N MET A 217 -21.72 -26.51 -14.90
CA MET A 217 -21.25 -26.72 -13.53
C MET A 217 -22.41 -26.61 -12.53
N TYR A 218 -23.30 -25.62 -12.69
CA TYR A 218 -24.34 -25.27 -11.72
C TYR A 218 -25.71 -25.09 -12.39
N PRO A 219 -26.31 -26.16 -12.95
CA PRO A 219 -27.56 -26.05 -13.71
C PRO A 219 -28.76 -25.60 -12.87
N ALA A 220 -28.73 -25.82 -11.56
CA ALA A 220 -29.78 -25.33 -10.66
C ALA A 220 -29.76 -23.80 -10.48
N LEU A 221 -28.57 -23.19 -10.53
CA LEU A 221 -28.39 -21.73 -10.42
C LEU A 221 -28.47 -21.05 -11.80
N PHE A 222 -27.98 -21.72 -12.83
CA PHE A 222 -28.00 -21.25 -14.20
C PHE A 222 -28.72 -22.30 -15.07
N PRO A 223 -30.07 -22.31 -15.11
CA PRO A 223 -30.84 -23.30 -15.89
C PRO A 223 -30.56 -23.26 -17.39
N GLU A 224 -30.13 -22.12 -17.91
CA GLU A 224 -29.66 -21.94 -19.28
C GLU A 224 -28.34 -21.16 -19.28
N ALA A 225 -27.55 -21.27 -20.34
CA ALA A 225 -26.30 -20.48 -20.46
C ALA A 225 -26.56 -18.97 -20.33
N LYS A 226 -27.67 -18.46 -20.89
CA LYS A 226 -28.05 -17.04 -20.81
C LYS A 226 -28.44 -16.58 -19.39
N SER A 227 -28.65 -17.50 -18.45
CA SER A 227 -28.97 -17.18 -17.05
C SER A 227 -27.76 -16.59 -16.33
N PHE A 228 -26.55 -16.90 -16.77
CA PHE A 228 -25.35 -16.17 -16.33
C PHE A 228 -25.20 -14.91 -17.19
N SER A 229 -25.24 -13.74 -16.55
CA SER A 229 -24.94 -12.47 -17.18
C SER A 229 -23.57 -11.99 -16.71
N SER A 230 -22.76 -11.44 -17.61
CA SER A 230 -21.51 -10.76 -17.27
C SER A 230 -21.70 -9.30 -16.86
N SER A 231 -22.93 -8.75 -16.95
CA SER A 231 -23.25 -7.38 -16.57
C SER A 231 -23.06 -7.19 -15.07
N THR A 232 -22.26 -6.21 -14.69
CA THR A 232 -21.92 -5.90 -13.30
C THR A 232 -22.79 -4.80 -12.69
N GLU A 233 -23.77 -4.29 -13.43
CA GLU A 233 -24.70 -3.27 -12.94
C GLU A 233 -25.44 -3.76 -11.69
N GLY A 234 -25.41 -2.94 -10.64
CA GLY A 234 -26.07 -3.24 -9.36
C GLY A 234 -25.50 -4.44 -8.61
N PHE A 235 -24.31 -4.94 -8.97
CA PHE A 235 -23.68 -6.09 -8.29
C PHE A 235 -23.56 -5.85 -6.78
N PHE A 236 -23.19 -4.62 -6.39
CA PHE A 236 -23.28 -4.15 -5.01
C PHE A 236 -24.41 -3.16 -4.86
N GLN A 237 -25.37 -3.47 -3.99
CA GLN A 237 -26.43 -2.53 -3.62
C GLN A 237 -26.04 -1.66 -2.42
N PHE A 238 -25.17 -2.18 -1.54
CA PHE A 238 -24.75 -1.50 -0.31
C PHE A 238 -23.23 -1.60 -0.12
N GLU A 239 -22.65 -0.54 0.45
CA GLU A 239 -21.21 -0.40 0.65
C GLU A 239 -20.66 -1.32 1.74
N ASP A 240 -21.45 -1.61 2.77
CA ASP A 240 -21.11 -2.55 3.84
C ASP A 240 -20.93 -3.98 3.32
N GLN A 241 -21.79 -4.43 2.39
CA GLN A 241 -21.66 -5.73 1.72
C GLN A 241 -20.35 -5.83 0.94
N ARG A 242 -19.97 -4.77 0.22
CA ARG A 242 -18.69 -4.73 -0.51
C ARG A 242 -17.50 -4.86 0.43
N VAL A 243 -17.52 -4.14 1.55
CA VAL A 243 -16.43 -4.19 2.54
C VAL A 243 -16.35 -5.54 3.25
N GLN A 244 -17.50 -6.11 3.63
CA GLN A 244 -17.57 -7.47 4.17
C GLN A 244 -16.97 -8.47 3.18
N GLU A 245 -17.36 -8.38 1.91
CA GLU A 245 -16.88 -9.26 0.86
C GLU A 245 -15.36 -9.13 0.64
N MET A 246 -14.79 -7.92 0.69
CA MET A 246 -13.33 -7.74 0.67
C MET A 246 -12.64 -8.45 1.83
N ILE A 247 -13.15 -8.27 3.06
CA ILE A 247 -12.60 -8.88 4.26
C ILE A 247 -12.65 -10.41 4.15
N ASP A 248 -13.78 -10.96 3.70
CA ASP A 248 -13.98 -12.39 3.53
C ASP A 248 -13.03 -12.96 2.48
N ILE A 249 -12.94 -12.33 1.29
CA ILE A 249 -11.99 -12.75 0.25
C ILE A 249 -10.56 -12.83 0.80
N VAL A 250 -10.13 -11.77 1.49
CA VAL A 250 -8.75 -11.69 1.99
C VAL A 250 -8.49 -12.76 3.04
N ARG A 251 -9.43 -12.98 3.97
CA ARG A 251 -9.32 -14.01 5.02
C ARG A 251 -9.34 -15.41 4.45
N GLU A 252 -10.26 -15.71 3.53
CA GLU A 252 -10.38 -17.01 2.86
C GLU A 252 -9.10 -17.33 2.09
N LYS A 253 -8.56 -16.37 1.34
CA LYS A 253 -7.37 -16.61 0.50
C LYS A 253 -6.07 -16.70 1.29
N SER A 254 -5.91 -15.89 2.33
CA SER A 254 -4.68 -15.86 3.14
C SER A 254 -4.67 -16.84 4.32
N GLY A 255 -5.85 -17.25 4.80
CA GLY A 255 -6.00 -17.92 6.09
C GLY A 255 -5.70 -17.02 7.30
N LYS A 256 -5.45 -15.71 7.11
CA LYS A 256 -5.09 -14.76 8.17
C LYS A 256 -6.30 -13.95 8.61
N GLN A 257 -6.44 -13.74 9.91
CA GLN A 257 -7.53 -12.94 10.47
C GLN A 257 -7.29 -11.43 10.38
N ASN A 258 -6.03 -11.01 10.47
CA ASN A 258 -5.63 -9.61 10.38
C ASN A 258 -5.43 -9.20 8.92
N ILE A 259 -5.86 -8.00 8.59
CA ILE A 259 -5.74 -7.41 7.26
C ILE A 259 -5.21 -5.99 7.39
N ILE A 260 -4.28 -5.62 6.51
CA ILE A 260 -3.79 -4.25 6.37
C ILE A 260 -4.06 -3.80 4.93
N PHE A 261 -5.03 -2.90 4.78
CA PHE A 261 -5.26 -2.17 3.54
C PHE A 261 -4.40 -0.90 3.54
N ILE A 262 -3.50 -0.77 2.57
CA ILE A 262 -2.73 0.45 2.34
C ILE A 262 -3.29 1.11 1.08
N VAL A 263 -3.72 2.36 1.20
CA VAL A 263 -4.24 3.15 0.10
C VAL A 263 -3.37 4.41 -0.04
N ASP A 264 -2.52 4.43 -1.05
CA ASP A 264 -1.57 5.52 -1.31
C ASP A 264 -2.19 6.61 -2.18
N GLU A 265 -1.75 7.85 -1.96
CA GLU A 265 -2.16 9.07 -2.69
C GLU A 265 -3.67 9.35 -2.67
N VAL A 266 -4.32 8.96 -1.56
CA VAL A 266 -5.73 9.22 -1.29
C VAL A 266 -6.04 10.71 -1.34
N GLY A 267 -5.17 11.54 -0.74
CA GLY A 267 -5.38 12.97 -0.68
C GLY A 267 -5.63 13.58 -2.06
N GLN A 268 -4.74 13.31 -3.02
CA GLN A 268 -4.86 13.82 -4.38
C GLN A 268 -6.07 13.23 -5.12
N TYR A 269 -6.36 11.95 -4.90
CA TYR A 269 -7.49 11.27 -5.55
C TYR A 269 -8.84 11.88 -5.19
N VAL A 270 -9.00 12.33 -3.94
CA VAL A 270 -10.27 12.86 -3.40
C VAL A 270 -10.32 14.40 -3.32
N ALA A 271 -9.19 15.11 -3.50
CA ALA A 271 -8.97 16.52 -3.13
C ALA A 271 -10.03 17.54 -3.61
N SER A 272 -10.86 17.23 -4.59
CA SER A 272 -11.88 18.13 -5.14
C SER A 272 -13.26 17.48 -5.31
N ARG A 273 -13.47 16.28 -4.76
CA ARG A 273 -14.60 15.41 -5.11
C ARG A 273 -15.34 14.92 -3.87
N ASP A 274 -16.43 15.60 -3.56
CA ASP A 274 -17.25 15.33 -2.38
C ASP A 274 -17.75 13.89 -2.29
N ASN A 275 -18.17 13.32 -3.42
CA ASN A 275 -18.64 11.94 -3.48
C ASN A 275 -17.53 10.95 -3.08
N LEU A 276 -16.29 11.18 -3.52
CA LEU A 276 -15.16 10.31 -3.19
C LEU A 276 -14.70 10.47 -1.73
N ILE A 277 -14.77 11.69 -1.18
CA ILE A 277 -14.53 11.94 0.25
C ILE A 277 -15.55 11.17 1.09
N LEU A 278 -16.84 11.24 0.73
CA LEU A 278 -17.91 10.52 1.42
C LEU A 278 -17.78 9.00 1.25
N ASN A 279 -17.40 8.52 0.06
CA ASN A 279 -17.15 7.11 -0.19
C ASN A 279 -16.02 6.57 0.71
N LEU A 280 -14.91 7.30 0.82
CA LEU A 280 -13.80 6.92 1.70
C LEU A 280 -14.16 7.00 3.18
N ASP A 281 -14.95 8.00 3.61
CA ASP A 281 -15.50 8.06 4.97
C ASP A 281 -16.35 6.83 5.28
N GLY A 282 -17.21 6.40 4.35
CA GLY A 282 -17.99 5.18 4.45
C GLY A 282 -17.13 3.91 4.50
N LEU A 283 -16.14 3.80 3.62
CA LEU A 283 -15.18 2.70 3.58
C LEU A 283 -14.45 2.54 4.93
N ALA A 284 -13.90 3.64 5.48
CA ALA A 284 -13.18 3.60 6.75
C ALA A 284 -14.09 3.20 7.92
N LYS A 285 -15.34 3.70 7.97
CA LYS A 285 -16.34 3.28 8.97
C LYS A 285 -16.67 1.79 8.88
N ASN A 286 -16.91 1.30 7.67
CA ASN A 286 -17.26 -0.10 7.45
C ASN A 286 -16.09 -1.03 7.78
N ILE A 287 -14.85 -0.67 7.42
CA ILE A 287 -13.65 -1.43 7.82
C ILE A 287 -13.53 -1.46 9.35
N LYS A 288 -13.77 -0.34 10.03
CA LYS A 288 -13.75 -0.31 11.50
C LYS A 288 -14.79 -1.25 12.12
N SER A 289 -16.05 -1.16 11.66
CA SER A 289 -17.16 -1.91 12.24
C SER A 289 -17.08 -3.41 11.94
N LEU A 290 -16.80 -3.79 10.68
CA LEU A 290 -16.75 -5.18 10.23
C LEU A 290 -15.38 -5.84 10.52
N GLY A 291 -14.33 -5.04 10.68
CA GLY A 291 -12.96 -5.48 10.87
C GLY A 291 -12.62 -5.91 12.29
N ASP A 292 -13.40 -5.51 13.30
CA ASP A 292 -13.25 -5.94 14.71
C ASP A 292 -11.82 -5.72 15.26
N GLY A 293 -11.21 -4.57 14.94
CA GLY A 293 -9.83 -4.24 15.36
C GLY A 293 -8.72 -4.98 14.59
N LYS A 294 -9.10 -5.89 13.68
CA LYS A 294 -8.19 -6.77 12.93
C LYS A 294 -8.03 -6.36 11.47
N ALA A 295 -8.94 -5.55 10.92
CA ALA A 295 -8.78 -4.95 9.60
C ALA A 295 -8.42 -3.47 9.73
N TRP A 296 -7.31 -3.09 9.10
CA TRP A 296 -6.73 -1.74 9.17
C TRP A 296 -6.77 -1.06 7.82
N ILE A 297 -6.98 0.26 7.83
CA ILE A 297 -6.84 1.09 6.64
C ILE A 297 -5.82 2.20 6.90
N ILE A 298 -4.76 2.21 6.09
CA ILE A 298 -3.67 3.16 6.16
C ILE A 298 -3.68 3.98 4.89
N SER A 299 -4.03 5.26 5.01
CA SER A 299 -4.18 6.18 3.88
C SER A 299 -3.05 7.20 3.89
N THR A 300 -2.43 7.45 2.73
CA THR A 300 -1.45 8.53 2.59
C THR A 300 -2.07 9.75 1.92
N ALA A 301 -1.69 10.92 2.42
CA ALA A 301 -2.12 12.19 1.85
C ALA A 301 -1.06 13.27 2.04
N GLN A 302 -1.09 14.29 1.19
CA GLN A 302 -0.25 15.46 1.36
C GLN A 302 -0.78 16.33 2.52
N GLN A 303 0.14 16.94 3.28
CA GLN A 303 -0.21 17.79 4.43
C GLN A 303 -1.04 19.01 4.00
N THR A 304 -0.73 19.61 2.85
CA THR A 304 -1.36 20.83 2.34
C THR A 304 -2.60 20.57 1.48
N LEU A 305 -3.41 19.57 1.86
CA LEU A 305 -4.77 19.39 1.31
C LEU A 305 -5.67 20.63 1.45
N THR A 306 -5.22 21.71 2.08
CA THR A 306 -6.00 22.94 2.29
C THR A 306 -5.31 24.23 1.88
N GLU A 307 -4.00 24.25 1.59
CA GLU A 307 -3.24 25.51 1.42
C GLU A 307 -2.64 25.69 0.01
N ASP A 308 -2.21 24.62 -0.67
CA ASP A 308 -1.51 24.74 -1.95
C ASP A 308 -2.39 24.47 -3.19
N ASP A 309 -3.56 23.85 -3.00
CA ASP A 309 -4.53 23.62 -4.07
C ASP A 309 -5.78 24.50 -3.86
N PRO A 310 -6.01 25.51 -4.72
CA PRO A 310 -7.20 26.36 -4.66
C PRO A 310 -8.52 25.57 -4.68
N HIS A 311 -8.54 24.37 -5.27
CA HIS A 311 -9.71 23.50 -5.29
C HIS A 311 -9.87 22.67 -4.01
N ALA A 312 -8.78 22.29 -3.35
CA ALA A 312 -8.85 21.57 -2.08
C ALA A 312 -9.21 22.50 -0.90
N ALA A 313 -8.85 23.79 -1.01
CA ALA A 313 -9.33 24.84 -0.10
C ALA A 313 -10.88 24.93 -0.05
N LEU A 314 -11.56 24.72 -1.19
CA LEU A 314 -13.03 24.74 -1.29
C LEU A 314 -13.71 23.63 -0.47
N ASN A 315 -13.06 22.47 -0.31
CA ASN A 315 -13.60 21.30 0.39
C ASN A 315 -12.91 21.00 1.73
N SER A 316 -12.09 21.94 2.22
CA SER A 316 -11.32 21.82 3.46
C SER A 316 -12.16 21.29 4.62
N GLY A 317 -13.38 21.79 4.83
CA GLY A 317 -14.30 21.34 5.87
C GLY A 317 -14.69 19.85 5.83
N LYS A 318 -14.82 19.25 4.64
CA LYS A 318 -15.14 17.83 4.48
C LYS A 318 -13.89 16.94 4.58
N LEU A 319 -12.76 17.44 4.09
CA LEU A 319 -11.45 16.80 4.31
C LEU A 319 -11.10 16.71 5.80
N TYR A 320 -11.43 17.73 6.60
CA TYR A 320 -11.30 17.66 8.06
C TYR A 320 -12.19 16.56 8.67
N LYS A 321 -13.45 16.43 8.23
CA LYS A 321 -14.33 15.36 8.71
C LYS A 321 -13.85 13.96 8.32
N LEU A 322 -13.25 13.83 7.13
CA LEU A 322 -12.63 12.58 6.70
C LEU A 322 -11.47 12.21 7.63
N LYS A 323 -10.63 13.19 7.99
CA LYS A 323 -9.51 12.99 8.93
C LYS A 323 -9.97 12.41 10.28
N ASP A 324 -11.16 12.77 10.76
CA ASP A 324 -11.73 12.21 12.00
C ASP A 324 -12.01 10.69 11.92
N ARG A 325 -12.05 10.10 10.72
CA ARG A 325 -12.13 8.63 10.54
C ARG A 325 -10.80 7.93 10.61
N PHE A 326 -9.72 8.69 10.58
CA PHE A 326 -8.36 8.20 10.69
C PHE A 326 -7.72 8.80 11.95
N PRO A 327 -8.18 8.42 13.15
CA PRO A 327 -7.74 9.05 14.40
C PRO A 327 -6.24 8.86 14.69
N ILE A 328 -5.61 7.82 14.11
CA ILE A 328 -4.17 7.59 14.25
C ILE A 328 -3.44 8.45 13.23
N GLN A 329 -2.92 9.58 13.69
CA GLN A 329 -2.17 10.53 12.87
C GLN A 329 -0.67 10.22 12.88
N ILE A 330 -0.12 10.07 11.68
CA ILE A 330 1.30 9.90 11.41
C ILE A 330 1.80 11.08 10.60
N ASP A 331 2.71 11.87 11.17
CA ASP A 331 3.21 13.10 10.54
C ASP A 331 4.70 12.96 10.19
N LEU A 332 4.98 12.88 8.89
CA LEU A 332 6.34 12.87 8.36
C LEU A 332 6.79 14.30 8.09
N LYS A 333 7.80 14.77 8.84
CA LYS A 333 8.16 16.19 8.90
C LYS A 333 8.95 16.64 7.67
N THR A 334 8.79 17.90 7.27
CA THR A 334 9.62 18.51 6.21
C THR A 334 11.11 18.52 6.58
N SER A 335 11.43 18.65 7.87
CA SER A 335 12.81 18.56 8.35
C SER A 335 13.47 17.21 8.01
N ASP A 336 12.68 16.14 7.98
CA ASP A 336 13.17 14.80 7.65
C ASP A 336 13.66 14.74 6.20
N ILE A 337 13.07 15.50 5.27
CA ILE A 337 13.50 15.54 3.86
C ILE A 337 14.97 15.97 3.75
N LYS A 338 15.37 17.04 4.46
CA LYS A 338 16.74 17.54 4.43
C LYS A 338 17.72 16.50 4.97
N GLU A 339 17.36 15.88 6.09
CA GLU A 339 18.18 14.83 6.72
C GLU A 339 18.31 13.59 5.82
N ILE A 340 17.21 13.12 5.25
CA ILE A 340 17.16 11.98 4.32
C ILE A 340 18.03 12.26 3.10
N CYS A 341 17.86 13.42 2.46
CA CYS A 341 18.67 13.80 1.30
C CYS A 341 20.17 13.78 1.63
N TYR A 342 20.56 14.37 2.77
CA TYR A 342 21.95 14.36 3.21
C TYR A 342 22.47 12.95 3.48
N ARG A 343 21.76 12.15 4.29
CA ARG A 343 22.22 10.80 4.67
C ARG A 343 22.22 9.82 3.49
N ARG A 344 21.27 9.97 2.56
CA ARG A 344 21.14 9.11 1.38
C ARG A 344 22.18 9.45 0.32
N LEU A 345 22.37 10.73 0.00
CA LEU A 345 23.20 11.16 -1.13
C LEU A 345 24.62 11.56 -0.73
N LEU A 346 24.78 12.18 0.45
CA LEU A 346 26.00 12.89 0.83
C LEU A 346 26.83 12.19 1.91
N GLY A 347 26.43 10.99 2.34
CA GLY A 347 27.16 10.17 3.31
C GLY A 347 28.66 10.08 2.99
N LYS A 348 29.50 10.26 4.02
CA LYS A 348 30.95 10.30 3.88
C LYS A 348 31.60 9.01 4.36
N SER A 349 32.76 8.70 3.79
CA SER A 349 33.63 7.67 4.37
C SER A 349 34.18 8.15 5.72
N PRO A 350 34.55 7.24 6.65
CA PRO A 350 35.12 7.65 7.94
C PRO A 350 36.35 8.57 7.81
N ALA A 351 37.20 8.28 6.81
CA ALA A 351 38.35 9.13 6.48
C ALA A 351 37.92 10.49 5.91
N GLY A 352 36.92 10.51 5.02
CA GLY A 352 36.37 11.75 4.47
C GLY A 352 35.73 12.64 5.51
N GLU A 353 35.00 12.06 6.48
CA GLU A 353 34.39 12.79 7.59
C GLU A 353 35.46 13.41 8.50
N THR A 354 36.49 12.63 8.86
CA THR A 354 37.62 13.12 9.68
C THR A 354 38.33 14.30 9.00
N GLU A 355 38.59 14.18 7.70
CA GLU A 355 39.29 15.22 6.95
C GLU A 355 38.43 16.48 6.77
N LEU A 356 37.16 16.32 6.38
CA LEU A 356 36.23 17.44 6.26
C LEU A 356 36.00 18.13 7.60
N GLY A 357 35.99 17.38 8.71
CA GLY A 357 35.96 17.92 10.07
C GLY A 357 37.13 18.85 10.33
N LYS A 358 38.37 18.40 10.08
CA LYS A 358 39.59 19.24 10.24
C LYS A 358 39.55 20.49 9.36
N LEU A 359 39.15 20.36 8.10
CA LEU A 359 39.03 21.50 7.18
C LEU A 359 37.95 22.48 7.64
N PHE A 360 36.84 21.99 8.17
CA PHE A 360 35.76 22.84 8.69
C PHE A 360 36.14 23.52 10.00
N GLU A 361 36.92 22.88 10.86
CA GLU A 361 37.49 23.53 12.04
C GLU A 361 38.47 24.64 11.66
N ALA A 362 39.35 24.38 10.68
CA ALA A 362 40.35 25.35 10.23
C ALA A 362 39.76 26.53 9.43
N HIS A 363 38.74 26.28 8.60
CA HIS A 363 38.27 27.24 7.60
C HIS A 363 36.75 27.49 7.61
N GLY A 364 35.99 26.87 8.52
CA GLY A 364 34.53 26.89 8.50
C GLY A 364 33.91 28.28 8.66
N GLN A 365 34.55 29.18 9.41
CA GLN A 365 34.08 30.57 9.54
C GLN A 365 34.23 31.34 8.23
N ALA A 366 35.38 31.22 7.57
CA ALA A 366 35.61 31.83 6.26
C ALA A 366 34.66 31.25 5.21
N LEU A 367 34.44 29.93 5.22
CA LEU A 367 33.47 29.26 4.36
C LEU A 367 32.07 29.86 4.56
N ARG A 368 31.55 29.87 5.79
CA ARG A 368 30.22 30.40 6.11
C ARG A 368 30.07 31.87 5.72
N HIS A 369 31.11 32.69 5.92
CA HIS A 369 31.11 34.09 5.53
C HIS A 369 31.03 34.26 4.01
N ASN A 370 31.88 33.55 3.26
CA ASN A 370 31.99 33.66 1.81
C ASN A 370 30.84 32.97 1.06
N THR A 371 30.15 32.01 1.67
CA THR A 371 28.99 31.33 1.09
C THR A 371 27.66 31.82 1.65
N LYS A 372 27.66 32.89 2.45
CA LYS A 372 26.42 33.49 2.93
C LYS A 372 25.73 34.16 1.74
N LEU A 373 24.61 33.60 1.31
CA LEU A 373 23.74 34.27 0.35
C LEU A 373 23.15 35.50 1.05
N GLN A 374 23.61 36.69 0.67
CA GLN A 374 22.92 37.95 0.94
C GLN A 374 21.94 38.14 -0.22
N ASP A 375 20.66 38.38 0.09
CA ASP A 375 19.57 38.63 -0.86
C ASP A 375 19.04 37.41 -1.67
N ALA A 376 18.87 36.24 -1.03
CA ALA A 376 18.18 35.09 -1.62
C ALA A 376 16.80 34.83 -1.00
#